data_AF-A0A2N5FPQ4-F1
#
_entry.id   AF-A0A2N5FPQ4-F1
#
_cell.length_a   1.000
_cell.length_b   1.000
_cell.length_c   1.000
_cell.angle_alpha   90.00
_cell.angle_beta   90.00
_cell.angle_gamma   90.00
#
_symmetry.space_group_name_H-M   'P 1'
#
loop_
_entity.id
_entity.type
_entity.pdbx_description
1 polymer ?
#
loop_
_entity_poly.entity_id
_entity_poly.type
_entity_poly.pdbx_seq_one_letter_code
_entity_poly.pdbx_strand_id
1 'polypeptide(L)'
;MLPPVSDDEKIVFQYALDLVLCAKTLLEKRNLRVNKDWDFYTANAYGFASEDYMETIIKMVQLGNQWTNPTYESLKSECLRATLYSSELSELFRHIPLISGDLNQEVNQLLDKNKEFYGDYGSLNVMFCTDGTIGFYAEPFFLELSDFFSEMLDFKDELLMLLQKIEGSVDQ
;
A
#
# COMPACT_ATOMS: atom_id res chain seq x y z
N MET A 1 33.40 -7.81 25.65
CA MET A 1 32.95 -6.67 24.83
C MET A 1 32.17 -7.23 23.66
N LEU A 2 30.96 -6.73 23.42
CA LEU A 2 30.27 -7.03 22.17
C LEU A 2 31.01 -6.33 21.03
N PRO A 3 31.14 -6.96 19.85
CA PRO A 3 31.76 -6.31 18.70
C PRO A 3 30.96 -5.04 18.31
N PRO A 4 31.62 -4.02 17.76
CA PRO A 4 30.93 -2.84 17.26
C PRO A 4 30.02 -3.21 16.08
N VAL A 5 28.79 -2.72 16.12
CA VAL A 5 27.80 -2.85 15.04
C VAL A 5 28.26 -2.02 13.84
N SER A 6 28.26 -2.59 12.64
CA SER A 6 28.62 -1.89 11.40
C SER A 6 27.60 -0.79 11.05
N ASP A 7 27.97 0.16 10.19
CA ASP A 7 27.02 1.20 9.78
C ASP A 7 25.87 0.63 8.93
N ASP A 8 26.13 -0.41 8.12
CA ASP A 8 25.11 -1.14 7.36
C ASP A 8 24.11 -1.84 8.30
N GLU A 9 24.60 -2.47 9.38
CA GLU A 9 23.74 -3.08 10.39
C GLU A 9 22.87 -2.03 11.11
N LYS A 10 23.38 -0.81 11.35
CA LYS A 10 22.58 0.27 11.97
C LYS A 10 21.42 0.72 11.08
N ILE A 11 21.65 0.84 9.76
CA ILE A 11 20.60 1.21 8.79
C ILE A 11 19.50 0.15 8.78
N VAL A 12 19.90 -1.14 8.76
CA VAL A 12 19.00 -2.28 8.87
C VAL A 12 18.15 -2.21 10.15
N PHE A 13 18.78 -1.94 11.30
CA PHE A 13 18.06 -1.82 12.57
C PHE A 13 17.09 -0.63 12.59
N GLN A 14 17.50 0.53 12.06
CA GLN A 14 16.65 1.71 11.99
C GLN A 14 15.42 1.45 11.11
N TYR A 15 15.62 0.87 9.92
CA TYR A 15 14.53 0.50 9.03
C TYR A 15 13.54 -0.47 9.68
N ALA A 16 14.04 -1.50 10.39
CA ALA A 16 13.19 -2.43 11.12
C ALA A 16 12.36 -1.73 12.23
N LEU A 17 12.96 -0.77 12.95
CA LEU A 17 12.26 0.03 13.95
C LEU A 17 11.19 0.92 13.31
N ASP A 18 11.49 1.57 12.19
CA ASP A 18 10.56 2.43 11.47
C ASP A 18 9.35 1.64 10.96
N LEU A 19 9.56 0.42 10.45
CA LEU A 19 8.48 -0.51 10.10
C LEU A 19 7.62 -0.89 11.30
N VAL A 20 8.22 -1.17 12.46
CA VAL A 20 7.47 -1.47 13.69
C VAL A 20 6.59 -0.30 14.09
N LEU A 21 7.14 0.92 14.05
CA LEU A 21 6.42 2.14 14.39
C LEU A 21 5.28 2.40 13.41
N CYS A 22 5.53 2.27 12.10
CA CYS A 22 4.50 2.37 11.07
C CYS A 22 3.37 1.36 11.32
N ALA A 23 3.71 0.09 11.53
CA ALA A 23 2.72 -0.98 11.74
C ALA A 23 1.84 -0.67 12.94
N LYS A 24 2.44 -0.19 14.04
CA LYS A 24 1.72 0.25 15.23
C LYS A 24 0.76 1.39 14.90
N THR A 25 1.21 2.43 14.21
CA THR A 25 0.37 3.57 13.83
C THR A 25 -0.80 3.16 12.95
N LEU A 26 -0.58 2.28 11.95
CA LEU A 26 -1.65 1.77 11.08
C LEU A 26 -2.69 0.98 11.88
N LEU A 27 -2.24 0.13 12.80
CA LEU A 27 -3.13 -0.64 13.68
C LEU A 27 -3.95 0.26 14.61
N GLU A 28 -3.33 1.29 15.19
CA GLU A 28 -4.02 2.28 16.02
C GLU A 28 -5.07 3.05 15.22
N LYS A 29 -4.73 3.53 14.01
CA LYS A 29 -5.67 4.21 13.10
C LYS A 29 -6.89 3.35 12.77
N ARG A 30 -6.72 2.03 12.67
CA ARG A 30 -7.80 1.08 12.34
C ARG A 30 -8.44 0.42 13.56
N ASN A 31 -8.04 0.78 14.78
CA ASN A 31 -8.48 0.13 16.02
C ASN A 31 -8.31 -1.40 16.01
N LEU A 32 -7.20 -1.85 15.41
CA LEU A 32 -6.82 -3.25 15.30
C LEU A 32 -5.79 -3.61 16.37
N ARG A 33 -5.78 -4.89 16.78
CA ARG A 33 -4.77 -5.41 17.71
C ARG A 33 -3.64 -6.08 16.94
N VAL A 34 -2.42 -6.00 17.49
CA VAL A 34 -1.25 -6.71 16.97
C VAL A 34 -1.53 -8.21 17.03
N ASN A 35 -1.47 -8.90 15.88
CA ASN A 35 -1.44 -10.36 15.84
C ASN A 35 0.03 -10.83 15.94
N LYS A 36 0.28 -11.81 16.80
CA LYS A 36 1.63 -12.36 17.05
C LYS A 36 2.11 -13.26 15.92
N ASP A 37 1.20 -13.74 15.09
CA ASP A 37 1.48 -14.60 13.94
C ASP A 37 1.88 -13.78 12.69
N TRP A 38 2.06 -12.47 12.84
CA TRP A 38 2.42 -11.59 11.76
C TRP A 38 3.93 -11.43 11.64
N ASP A 39 4.49 -12.06 10.60
CA ASP A 39 5.92 -12.08 10.27
C ASP A 39 6.45 -10.73 9.73
N PHE A 40 5.72 -9.62 9.87
CA PHE A 40 6.16 -8.32 9.34
C PHE A 40 7.46 -7.83 10.00
N TYR A 41 7.71 -8.26 11.24
CA TYR A 41 8.85 -7.84 12.05
C TYR A 41 10.15 -8.61 11.77
N THR A 42 10.09 -9.64 10.92
CA THR A 42 11.23 -10.50 10.58
C THR A 42 11.79 -10.24 9.19
N ALA A 43 11.29 -9.20 8.50
CA ALA A 43 11.75 -8.82 7.17
C ALA A 43 13.28 -8.69 7.13
N ASN A 44 13.90 -9.44 6.24
CA ASN A 44 15.34 -9.37 5.98
C ASN A 44 15.63 -7.98 5.37
N ALA A 45 16.11 -7.05 6.17
CA ALA A 45 16.51 -5.72 5.71
C ALA A 45 17.77 -5.73 4.80
N TYR A 46 18.31 -6.92 4.53
CA TYR A 46 19.40 -7.13 3.57
C TYR A 46 18.83 -7.37 2.17
N GLY A 47 18.44 -6.29 1.49
CA GLY A 47 18.03 -6.36 0.08
C GLY A 47 17.11 -5.22 -0.32
N PHE A 48 17.67 -4.04 -0.62
CA PHE A 48 16.93 -2.83 -1.04
C PHE A 48 16.33 -2.90 -2.46
N ALA A 49 16.19 -4.10 -3.02
CA ALA A 49 15.51 -4.42 -4.28
C ALA A 49 15.23 -5.93 -4.35
N SER A 50 14.81 -6.51 -3.22
CA SER A 50 14.48 -7.94 -3.14
C SER A 50 12.97 -8.16 -3.09
N GLU A 51 12.54 -9.36 -3.49
CA GLU A 51 11.16 -9.81 -3.35
C GLU A 51 10.66 -9.64 -1.89
N ASP A 52 11.51 -9.88 -0.90
CA ASP A 52 11.23 -9.72 0.53
C ASP A 52 10.86 -8.27 0.91
N TYR A 53 11.48 -7.27 0.28
CA TYR A 53 11.18 -5.86 0.52
C TYR A 53 9.78 -5.50 0.02
N MET A 54 9.44 -5.92 -1.21
CA MET A 54 8.10 -5.71 -1.77
C MET A 54 7.04 -6.49 -0.99
N GLU A 55 7.35 -7.72 -0.57
CA GLU A 55 6.47 -8.51 0.30
C GLU A 55 6.16 -7.77 1.61
N THR A 56 7.17 -7.13 2.21
CA THR A 56 7.00 -6.33 3.42
C THR A 56 6.06 -5.15 3.19
N ILE A 57 6.27 -4.39 2.11
CA ILE A 57 5.41 -3.26 1.74
C ILE A 57 3.96 -3.71 1.57
N ILE A 58 3.73 -4.78 0.81
CA ILE A 58 2.38 -5.27 0.55
C ILE A 58 1.71 -5.76 1.82
N LYS A 59 2.41 -6.53 2.66
CA LYS A 59 1.90 -6.95 3.97
C LYS A 59 1.50 -5.76 4.85
N MET A 60 2.26 -4.66 4.81
CA MET A 60 1.95 -3.42 5.52
C MET A 60 0.73 -2.69 4.93
N VAL A 61 0.58 -2.66 3.60
CA VAL A 61 -0.65 -2.15 2.96
C VAL A 61 -1.87 -2.98 3.39
N GLN A 62 -1.74 -4.32 3.46
CA GLN A 62 -2.80 -5.22 3.91
C GLN A 62 -3.16 -5.02 5.38
N LEU A 63 -2.18 -4.71 6.24
CA LEU A 63 -2.36 -4.53 7.67
C LEU A 63 -3.43 -3.47 7.99
N GLY A 64 -3.38 -2.35 7.27
CA GLY A 64 -4.29 -1.23 7.46
C GLY A 64 -5.54 -1.31 6.59
N ASN A 65 -5.45 -1.89 5.39
CA ASN A 65 -6.54 -1.85 4.42
C ASN A 65 -7.37 -3.14 4.36
N GLN A 66 -6.90 -4.24 4.95
CA GLN A 66 -7.55 -5.56 4.89
C GLN A 66 -7.76 -6.07 3.45
N TRP A 67 -7.00 -5.53 2.49
CA TRP A 67 -7.00 -6.00 1.10
C TRP A 67 -6.38 -7.39 0.99
N THR A 68 -6.85 -8.17 0.03
CA THR A 68 -6.60 -9.63 -0.02
C THR A 68 -5.87 -10.05 -1.29
N ASN A 69 -5.60 -11.34 -1.41
CA ASN A 69 -5.03 -11.99 -2.59
C ASN A 69 -3.70 -11.38 -3.08
N PRO A 70 -2.69 -11.24 -2.19
CA PRO A 70 -1.39 -10.74 -2.59
C PRO A 70 -0.75 -11.70 -3.62
N THR A 71 -0.26 -11.15 -4.73
CA THR A 71 0.63 -11.88 -5.65
C THR A 71 1.93 -11.12 -5.81
N TYR A 72 3.03 -11.85 -6.06
CA TYR A 72 4.37 -11.31 -6.16
C TYR A 72 5.07 -11.89 -7.38
N GLU A 73 5.66 -11.04 -8.21
CA GLU A 73 6.43 -11.43 -9.38
C GLU A 73 7.66 -10.54 -9.51
N SER A 74 8.85 -11.16 -9.52
CA SER A 74 10.07 -10.49 -9.95
C SER A 74 10.14 -10.48 -11.47
N LEU A 75 10.24 -9.28 -12.05
CA LEU A 75 10.45 -9.10 -13.47
C LEU A 75 11.95 -9.08 -13.74
N LYS A 76 12.36 -9.54 -14.94
CA LYS A 76 13.74 -9.33 -15.42
C LYS A 76 14.04 -7.83 -15.31
N SER A 77 15.21 -7.44 -14.80
CA SER A 77 15.72 -6.06 -14.57
C SER A 77 15.41 -5.37 -13.23
N GLU A 78 15.44 -6.09 -12.09
CA GLU A 78 15.31 -5.53 -10.73
C GLU A 78 13.98 -4.82 -10.44
N CYS A 79 13.01 -4.99 -11.34
CA CYS A 79 11.68 -4.48 -11.18
C CYS A 79 10.80 -5.51 -10.46
N LEU A 80 10.08 -5.05 -9.44
CA LEU A 80 9.20 -5.87 -8.63
C LEU A 80 7.74 -5.50 -8.92
N ARG A 81 6.92 -6.51 -9.20
CA ARG A 81 5.46 -6.37 -9.28
C ARG A 81 4.81 -7.08 -8.12
N ALA A 82 3.84 -6.41 -7.50
CA ALA A 82 2.90 -7.08 -6.62
C ALA A 82 1.47 -6.63 -6.91
N THR A 83 0.50 -7.43 -6.51
CA THR A 83 -0.92 -7.06 -6.64
C THR A 83 -1.67 -7.32 -5.35
N LEU A 84 -2.70 -6.52 -5.10
CA LEU A 84 -3.71 -6.75 -4.07
C LEU A 84 -5.11 -6.64 -4.67
N TYR A 85 -6.12 -7.08 -3.92
CA TYR A 85 -7.52 -6.90 -4.27
C TYR A 85 -8.23 -6.02 -3.24
N SER A 86 -8.89 -4.96 -3.73
CA SER A 86 -9.82 -4.11 -2.97
C SER A 86 -11.25 -4.36 -3.43
N SER A 87 -12.10 -4.80 -2.50
CA SER A 87 -13.54 -4.92 -2.75
C SER A 87 -14.20 -3.56 -2.98
N GLU A 88 -13.75 -2.53 -2.28
CA GLU A 88 -14.26 -1.16 -2.40
C GLU A 88 -14.00 -0.63 -3.81
N LEU A 89 -12.79 -0.83 -4.34
CA LEU A 89 -12.45 -0.43 -5.70
C LEU A 89 -13.27 -1.22 -6.74
N SER A 90 -13.42 -2.54 -6.55
CA SER A 90 -14.24 -3.39 -7.44
C SER A 90 -15.69 -2.89 -7.50
N GLU A 91 -16.26 -2.57 -6.34
CA GLU A 91 -17.63 -2.08 -6.25
C GLU A 91 -17.75 -0.68 -6.87
N LEU A 92 -16.77 0.21 -6.64
CA LEU A 92 -16.76 1.55 -7.20
C LEU A 92 -16.84 1.50 -8.74
N PHE A 93 -16.00 0.65 -9.36
CA PHE A 93 -15.99 0.48 -10.81
C PHE A 93 -17.28 -0.12 -11.37
N ARG A 94 -18.02 -0.94 -10.63
CA ARG A 94 -19.36 -1.42 -11.04
C ARG A 94 -20.38 -0.30 -11.11
N HIS A 95 -20.24 0.71 -10.25
CA HIS A 95 -21.13 1.86 -10.22
C HIS A 95 -20.71 2.99 -11.17
N ILE A 96 -19.48 2.99 -11.71
CA ILE A 96 -19.00 4.03 -12.65
C ILE A 96 -19.98 4.28 -13.82
N PRO A 97 -20.59 3.27 -14.46
CA PRO A 97 -21.57 3.50 -15.53
C PRO A 97 -22.86 4.20 -15.07
N LEU A 98 -23.13 4.25 -13.77
CA LEU A 98 -24.37 4.74 -13.16
C LEU A 98 -24.23 6.13 -12.53
N ILE A 99 -23.01 6.65 -12.41
CA ILE A 99 -22.72 7.96 -11.78
C ILE A 99 -22.81 9.13 -12.75
N SER A 100 -23.28 10.26 -12.21
CA SER A 100 -23.27 11.56 -12.88
C SER A 100 -21.84 12.11 -13.03
N GLY A 101 -21.67 13.11 -13.92
CA GLY A 101 -20.35 13.62 -14.33
C GLY A 101 -19.43 14.06 -13.20
N ASP A 102 -19.96 14.71 -12.17
CA ASP A 102 -19.15 15.24 -11.06
C ASP A 102 -18.54 14.12 -10.20
N LEU A 103 -19.30 13.06 -9.92
CA LEU A 103 -18.82 11.90 -9.15
C LEU A 103 -17.77 11.11 -9.93
N ASN A 104 -17.93 10.98 -11.25
CA ASN A 104 -16.91 10.35 -12.09
C ASN A 104 -15.61 11.17 -12.08
N GLN A 105 -15.70 12.51 -12.05
CA GLN A 105 -14.51 13.36 -11.94
C GLN A 105 -13.82 13.19 -10.58
N GLU A 106 -14.57 13.12 -9.48
CA GLU A 106 -14.02 12.85 -8.14
C GLU A 106 -13.28 11.50 -8.10
N VAL A 107 -13.85 10.44 -8.70
CA VAL A 107 -13.19 9.13 -8.80
C VAL A 107 -11.87 9.23 -9.56
N ASN A 108 -11.86 9.85 -10.74
CA ASN A 108 -10.64 9.96 -11.53
C ASN A 108 -9.55 10.77 -10.80
N GLN A 109 -9.94 11.84 -10.10
CA GLN A 109 -9.01 12.63 -9.28
C GLN A 109 -8.41 11.82 -8.14
N LEU A 110 -9.22 10.99 -7.46
CA LEU A 110 -8.76 10.12 -6.40
C LEU A 110 -7.74 9.09 -6.91
N LEU A 111 -8.03 8.44 -8.04
CA LEU A 111 -7.12 7.47 -8.65
C LEU A 111 -5.83 8.14 -9.13
N ASP A 112 -5.92 9.32 -9.77
CA ASP A 112 -4.76 10.05 -10.25
C ASP A 112 -3.85 10.56 -9.12
N LYS A 113 -4.43 10.94 -7.97
CA LYS A 113 -3.68 11.36 -6.78
C LYS A 113 -2.81 10.23 -6.21
N ASN A 114 -3.25 8.98 -6.32
CA ASN A 114 -2.66 7.83 -5.62
C ASN A 114 -1.91 6.86 -6.55
N LYS A 115 -1.59 7.27 -7.78
CA LYS A 115 -0.95 6.39 -8.78
C LYS A 115 0.57 6.36 -8.74
N GLU A 116 1.22 7.32 -8.09
CA GLU A 116 2.67 7.51 -8.14
C GLU A 116 3.20 8.04 -6.81
N PHE A 117 4.18 7.34 -6.24
CA PHE A 117 4.88 7.73 -5.01
C PHE A 117 6.38 7.82 -5.29
N TYR A 118 7.02 8.89 -4.82
CA TYR A 118 8.42 9.20 -5.13
C TYR A 118 9.30 9.01 -3.90
N GLY A 119 10.42 8.30 -4.09
CA GLY A 119 11.45 8.10 -3.08
C GLY A 119 12.81 8.62 -3.53
N ASP A 120 13.82 8.49 -2.66
CA ASP A 120 15.17 9.03 -2.88
C ASP A 120 15.89 8.41 -4.09
N TYR A 121 15.53 7.18 -4.48
CA TYR A 121 16.22 6.43 -5.55
C TYR A 121 15.29 5.87 -6.64
N GLY A 122 13.98 6.13 -6.58
CA GLY A 122 13.03 5.58 -7.55
C GLY A 122 11.59 5.95 -7.24
N SER A 123 10.67 5.30 -7.96
CA SER A 123 9.23 5.51 -7.80
C SER A 123 8.49 4.19 -7.59
N LEU A 124 7.45 4.23 -6.76
CA LEU A 124 6.45 3.19 -6.64
C LEU A 124 5.21 3.64 -7.41
N ASN A 125 4.89 2.92 -8.48
CA ASN A 125 3.70 3.18 -9.30
C ASN A 125 2.58 2.25 -8.85
N VAL A 126 1.37 2.78 -8.79
CA VAL A 126 0.15 2.07 -8.42
C VAL A 126 -0.82 2.12 -9.59
N MET A 127 -1.29 0.95 -10.00
CA MET A 127 -2.24 0.76 -11.09
C MET A 127 -3.56 0.25 -10.53
N PHE A 128 -4.65 0.94 -10.84
CA PHE A 128 -5.99 0.57 -10.42
C PHE A 128 -6.75 -0.08 -11.57
N CYS A 129 -7.13 -1.34 -11.40
CA CYS A 129 -7.88 -2.10 -12.39
C CYS A 129 -9.38 -2.08 -12.08
N THR A 130 -10.19 -2.17 -13.13
CA THR A 130 -11.66 -2.12 -13.04
C THR A 130 -12.28 -3.31 -12.29
N ASP A 131 -11.53 -4.40 -12.11
CA ASP A 131 -11.96 -5.57 -11.36
C ASP A 131 -11.72 -5.45 -9.84
N GLY A 132 -11.07 -4.37 -9.39
CA GLY A 132 -10.66 -4.17 -8.00
C GLY A 132 -9.23 -4.59 -7.71
N THR A 133 -8.48 -5.07 -8.72
CA THR A 133 -7.05 -5.35 -8.57
C THR A 133 -6.27 -4.03 -8.49
N ILE A 134 -5.35 -3.97 -7.52
CA ILE A 134 -4.41 -2.87 -7.33
C ILE A 134 -3.02 -3.43 -7.58
N GLY A 135 -2.41 -3.02 -8.67
CA GLY A 135 -1.04 -3.37 -9.03
C GLY A 135 -0.05 -2.37 -8.44
N PHE A 136 1.05 -2.86 -7.91
CA PHE A 136 2.19 -2.08 -7.46
C PHE A 136 3.39 -2.46 -8.31
N TYR A 137 4.04 -1.45 -8.87
CA TYR A 137 5.20 -1.60 -9.74
C TYR A 137 6.32 -0.72 -9.19
N ALA A 138 7.40 -1.37 -8.78
CA ALA A 138 8.56 -0.71 -8.21
C ALA A 138 9.77 -0.90 -9.13
N GLU A 139 10.40 0.21 -9.50
CA GLU A 139 11.82 0.24 -9.82
C GLU A 139 12.62 0.27 -8.50
N PRO A 140 13.91 -0.08 -8.45
CA PRO A 140 14.71 0.03 -7.23
C PRO A 140 14.49 1.40 -6.57
N PHE A 141 14.00 1.42 -5.33
CA PHE A 141 13.54 2.66 -4.70
C PHE A 141 13.75 2.63 -3.18
N PHE A 142 13.90 3.82 -2.61
CA PHE A 142 13.89 4.04 -1.16
C PHE A 142 12.84 5.09 -0.85
N LEU A 143 11.72 4.67 -0.26
CA LEU A 143 10.59 5.53 0.04
C LEU A 143 10.51 5.79 1.54
N GLU A 144 10.09 6.98 1.93
CA GLU A 144 9.53 7.18 3.26
C GLU A 144 8.20 6.41 3.36
N LEU A 145 8.27 5.20 3.94
CA LEU A 145 7.17 4.25 3.93
C LEU A 145 5.97 4.69 4.81
N SER A 146 6.19 5.52 5.82
CA SER A 146 5.13 5.98 6.73
C SER A 146 4.03 6.75 6.02
N ASP A 147 4.44 7.61 5.10
CA ASP A 147 3.55 8.52 4.38
C ASP A 147 2.79 7.74 3.33
N PHE A 148 3.49 6.89 2.58
CA PHE A 148 2.86 5.94 1.67
C PHE A 148 1.80 5.06 2.35
N PHE A 149 2.11 4.41 3.47
CA PHE A 149 1.13 3.56 4.14
C PHE A 149 -0.06 4.37 4.67
N SER A 150 0.18 5.60 5.12
CA SER A 150 -0.90 6.50 5.55
C SER A 150 -1.78 6.94 4.38
N GLU A 151 -1.20 7.31 3.25
CA GLU A 151 -1.93 7.68 2.04
C GLU A 151 -2.75 6.51 1.50
N MET A 152 -2.22 5.29 1.54
CA MET A 152 -2.97 4.10 1.15
C MET A 152 -4.15 3.80 2.10
N LEU A 153 -4.05 4.16 3.39
CA LEU A 153 -5.19 4.09 4.30
C LEU A 153 -6.23 5.14 4.00
N ASP A 154 -5.81 6.39 3.80
CA ASP A 154 -6.69 7.51 3.50
C ASP A 154 -7.41 7.26 2.18
N PHE A 155 -6.71 6.71 1.17
CA PHE A 155 -7.30 6.26 -0.09
C PHE A 155 -8.45 5.27 0.12
N LYS A 156 -8.31 4.27 0.99
CA LYS A 156 -9.41 3.35 1.31
C LYS A 156 -10.61 4.10 1.91
N ASP A 157 -10.37 5.06 2.79
CA ASP A 157 -11.45 5.83 3.42
C ASP A 157 -12.16 6.72 2.40
N GLU A 158 -11.40 7.36 1.50
CA GLU A 158 -11.93 8.14 0.38
C GLU A 158 -12.76 7.27 -0.59
N LEU A 159 -12.32 6.04 -0.89
CA LEU A 159 -13.11 5.07 -1.69
C LEU A 159 -14.46 4.75 -1.02
N LEU A 160 -14.46 4.47 0.28
CA LEU A 160 -15.68 4.17 1.03
C LEU A 160 -16.65 5.36 1.09
N MET A 161 -16.11 6.57 1.26
CA MET A 161 -16.91 7.79 1.23
C MET A 161 -17.56 8.00 -0.14
N LEU A 162 -16.82 7.77 -1.23
CA LEU A 162 -17.36 7.85 -2.58
C LEU A 162 -18.46 6.81 -2.83
N LEU A 163 -18.25 5.56 -2.44
CA LEU A 163 -19.28 4.52 -2.53
C LEU A 163 -20.58 4.92 -1.83
N GLN A 164 -20.49 5.46 -0.61
CA GLN A 164 -21.66 5.92 0.14
C GLN A 164 -22.39 7.08 -0.56
N LYS A 165 -21.66 8.03 -1.15
CA LYS A 165 -22.26 9.11 -1.95
C LYS A 165 -23.04 8.56 -3.15
N ILE A 166 -22.47 7.56 -3.82
CA ILE A 166 -23.08 6.92 -4.99
C ILE A 166 -24.37 6.23 -4.60
N GLU A 167 -24.35 5.36 -3.59
CA GLU A 167 -25.53 4.66 -3.08
C GLU A 167 -26.64 5.65 -2.70
N GLY A 168 -26.30 6.72 -1.98
CA GLY A 168 -27.26 7.77 -1.60
C GLY A 168 -27.80 8.62 -2.76
N SER A 169 -27.18 8.56 -3.93
CA SER A 169 -27.61 9.27 -5.15
C SER A 169 -28.49 8.42 -6.08
N VAL A 170 -28.37 7.09 -5.99
CA VAL A 170 -29.16 6.13 -6.80
C VAL A 170 -30.57 5.93 -6.23
N ASP A 171 -30.75 6.20 -4.93
CA ASP A 171 -32.04 6.13 -4.23
C ASP A 171 -32.92 7.40 -4.34
N GLN A 172 -32.49 8.41 -5.13
CA GLN A 172 -33.23 9.67 -5.37
C GLN A 172 -33.75 9.75 -6.82
#